data_AF-A0AAV9Q537-F1
#
_entry.id   AF-A0AAV9Q537-F1
#
_cell.length_a   1.000
_cell.length_b   1.000
_cell.length_c   1.000
_cell.angle_alpha   90.00
_cell.angle_beta   90.00
_cell.angle_gamma   90.00
#
_symmetry.space_group_name_H-M   'P 1'
#
loop_
_entity.id
_entity.type
_entity.pdbx_description
1 polymer ?
#
loop_
_entity_poly.entity_id
_entity_poly.type
_entity_poly.pdbx_seq_one_letter_code
_entity_poly.pdbx_strand_id
1 'polypeptide(L)'
;MGGWFIPITVTAWGNLVSKLLEWVHIVPKPPKDKTSRDHVVRIWAGMDFSREHSKTSSLAGGIPDVVLWNERGDYAGSHLNHKEEKGIGEGDFYDVLVNYEKHNARAPYVQLRASNIDAICVSAVQLIYPDGGTEILLGDIPTNSVAGKATDP
;
A
#
# COMPACT_ATOMS: atom_id res chain seq x y z
N MET A 1 -22.60 10.41 -3.10
CA MET A 1 -21.18 10.76 -2.91
C MET A 1 -20.35 9.79 -3.73
N GLY A 2 -19.85 10.22 -4.88
CA GLY A 2 -19.05 9.35 -5.77
C GLY A 2 -17.65 9.19 -5.19
N GLY A 3 -17.21 7.94 -4.99
CA GLY A 3 -15.83 7.65 -4.61
C GLY A 3 -14.91 8.02 -5.76
N TRP A 4 -13.93 8.87 -5.49
CA TRP A 4 -12.88 9.19 -6.46
C TRP A 4 -11.91 8.02 -6.52
N PHE A 5 -11.72 7.46 -7.71
CA PHE A 5 -10.76 6.40 -7.99
C PHE A 5 -9.58 7.03 -8.72
N ILE A 6 -8.40 6.99 -8.12
CA ILE A 6 -7.15 7.39 -8.78
C ILE A 6 -6.44 6.10 -9.18
N PRO A 7 -6.39 5.73 -10.46
CA PRO A 7 -5.56 4.61 -10.90
C PRO A 7 -4.10 4.98 -10.66
N ILE A 8 -3.42 4.23 -9.80
CA ILE A 8 -1.95 4.28 -9.72
C ILE A 8 -1.44 3.44 -10.90
N THR A 9 -0.95 4.08 -11.94
CA THR A 9 -0.32 3.38 -13.07
C THR A 9 1.15 3.19 -12.79
N VAL A 10 1.61 1.93 -12.79
CA VAL A 10 3.02 1.60 -12.69
C VAL A 10 3.66 1.82 -14.07
N THR A 11 4.36 2.92 -14.27
CA THR A 11 5.27 3.05 -15.41
C THR A 11 6.52 2.25 -15.07
N ALA A 12 6.65 1.08 -15.71
CA ALA A 12 7.97 0.46 -15.82
C ALA A 12 8.88 1.50 -16.50
N TRP A 13 10.02 1.80 -15.88
CA TRP A 13 11.11 2.70 -16.34
C TRP A 13 11.20 4.12 -15.73
N GLY A 14 11.14 4.21 -14.40
CA GLY A 14 11.74 5.31 -13.63
C GLY A 14 12.32 4.77 -12.33
N ASN A 15 13.65 4.78 -12.18
CA ASN A 15 14.38 3.97 -11.20
C ASN A 15 14.00 4.22 -9.73
N LEU A 16 13.39 3.20 -9.10
CA LEU A 16 13.32 3.00 -7.65
C LEU A 16 14.12 1.74 -7.31
N VAL A 17 15.45 1.85 -7.35
CA VAL A 17 16.36 0.74 -7.03
C VAL A 17 17.29 1.18 -5.90
N SER A 18 17.06 0.63 -4.70
CA SER A 18 18.08 -0.19 -4.02
C SER A 18 17.66 -0.61 -2.62
N LYS A 19 17.07 0.26 -1.79
CA LYS A 19 16.84 -0.10 -0.37
C LYS A 19 15.51 -0.78 -0.09
N LEU A 20 14.41 -0.38 -0.73
CA LEU A 20 13.11 -1.03 -0.50
C LEU A 20 13.13 -2.50 -0.95
N LEU A 21 13.74 -2.78 -2.11
CA LEU A 21 13.88 -4.15 -2.62
C LEU A 21 14.81 -5.00 -1.77
N GLU A 22 15.87 -4.45 -1.17
CA GLU A 22 16.71 -5.18 -0.21
C GLU A 22 15.88 -5.62 1.02
N TRP A 23 15.01 -4.75 1.54
CA TRP A 23 14.14 -5.09 2.67
C TRP A 23 13.06 -6.12 2.29
N VAL A 24 12.49 -6.04 1.08
CA VAL A 24 11.48 -7.02 0.59
C VAL A 24 12.03 -8.45 0.57
N HIS A 25 13.34 -8.65 0.33
CA HIS A 25 13.97 -9.98 0.39
C HIS A 25 14.28 -10.46 1.81
N ILE A 26 14.27 -9.57 2.82
CA ILE A 26 14.61 -9.87 4.21
C ILE A 26 13.35 -10.12 5.06
N VAL A 27 12.17 -9.64 4.61
CA VAL A 27 10.93 -9.91 5.35
C VAL A 27 10.59 -11.40 5.29
N PRO A 28 10.47 -12.10 6.44
CA PRO A 28 10.06 -13.49 6.47
C PRO A 28 8.75 -13.64 5.71
N LYS A 29 8.70 -14.58 4.76
CA LYS A 29 7.44 -15.03 4.19
C LYS A 29 6.54 -15.44 5.36
N PRO A 30 5.27 -15.00 5.41
CA PRO A 30 4.37 -15.44 6.47
C PRO A 30 4.39 -16.98 6.53
N PRO A 31 4.32 -17.57 7.73
CA PRO A 31 4.39 -19.01 7.88
C PRO A 31 3.37 -19.68 6.95
N LYS A 32 3.82 -20.68 6.20
CA LYS A 32 2.95 -21.52 5.36
C LYS A 32 2.05 -22.36 6.27
N ASP A 33 1.02 -21.77 6.83
CA ASP A 33 -0.05 -22.54 7.42
C ASP A 33 -0.83 -23.23 6.30
N LYS A 34 -0.97 -24.55 6.45
CA LYS A 34 -1.70 -25.39 5.52
C LYS A 34 -3.14 -24.86 5.45
N THR A 35 -3.59 -24.46 4.26
CA THR A 35 -4.95 -24.02 3.91
C THR A 35 -5.38 -22.59 4.29
N SER A 36 -4.47 -21.64 4.49
CA SER A 36 -4.91 -20.23 4.48
C SER A 36 -5.48 -19.86 3.10
N ARG A 37 -6.68 -19.26 3.06
CA ARG A 37 -7.27 -18.65 1.86
C ARG A 37 -7.08 -17.14 1.84
N ASP A 38 -6.41 -16.61 2.85
CA ASP A 38 -6.34 -15.18 3.08
C ASP A 38 -5.24 -14.58 2.22
N HIS A 39 -5.58 -13.51 1.54
CA HIS A 39 -4.60 -12.65 0.90
C HIS A 39 -4.08 -11.67 1.95
N VAL A 40 -2.79 -11.37 1.89
CA VAL A 40 -2.23 -10.28 2.70
C VAL A 40 -2.03 -9.07 1.80
N VAL A 41 -2.61 -7.94 2.17
CA VAL A 41 -2.31 -6.66 1.55
C VAL A 41 -1.42 -5.88 2.51
N ARG A 42 -0.14 -5.81 2.19
CA ARG A 42 0.84 -5.02 2.93
C ARG A 42 0.84 -3.60 2.39
N ILE A 43 0.69 -2.63 3.28
CA ILE A 43 0.66 -1.20 2.94
C ILE A 43 1.83 -0.54 3.68
N TRP A 44 2.70 0.14 2.94
CA TRP A 44 3.80 0.93 3.53
C TRP A 44 3.42 2.40 3.57
N ALA A 45 3.66 3.03 4.72
CA ALA A 45 3.63 4.48 4.83
C ALA A 45 4.89 5.09 4.17
N GLY A 46 4.77 6.36 3.77
CA GLY A 46 5.90 7.18 3.36
C GLY A 46 6.88 7.39 4.51
N MET A 47 8.10 7.81 4.17
CA MET A 47 9.15 8.13 5.13
C MET A 47 9.82 9.45 4.74
N ASP A 48 9.88 10.41 5.66
CA ASP A 48 10.68 11.64 5.52
C ASP A 48 12.12 11.33 5.99
N PHE A 49 12.96 10.91 5.04
CA PHE A 49 14.34 10.56 5.35
C PHE A 49 15.17 11.76 5.83
N SER A 50 14.88 12.98 5.35
CA SER A 50 15.60 14.18 5.80
C SER A 50 15.09 14.70 7.16
N ARG A 51 13.89 14.26 7.57
CA ARG A 51 13.16 14.74 8.76
C ARG A 51 12.93 16.24 8.77
N GLU A 52 13.08 16.89 7.63
CA GLU A 52 12.99 18.34 7.47
C GLU A 52 11.61 18.86 7.88
N HIS A 53 10.58 18.04 7.67
CA HIS A 53 9.19 18.39 7.93
C HIS A 53 8.57 17.60 9.08
N SER A 54 9.37 16.84 9.84
CA SER A 54 8.92 15.96 10.94
C SER A 54 8.14 16.66 12.06
N LYS A 55 8.22 18.00 12.16
CA LYS A 55 7.48 18.81 13.14
C LYS A 55 6.20 19.42 12.60
N THR A 56 6.03 19.47 11.28
CA THR A 56 4.96 20.21 10.59
C THR A 56 4.05 19.30 9.77
N SER A 57 4.51 18.11 9.42
CA SER A 57 3.76 17.12 8.65
C SER A 57 4.05 15.72 9.17
N SER A 58 3.11 14.81 8.97
CA SER A 58 3.26 13.38 9.21
C SER A 58 2.92 12.63 7.92
N LEU A 59 3.70 11.60 7.61
CA LEU A 59 3.37 10.63 6.55
C LEU A 59 2.65 9.39 7.09
N ALA A 60 2.61 9.25 8.42
CA ALA A 60 1.80 8.28 9.14
C ALA A 60 0.31 8.63 9.05
N GLY A 61 -0.57 7.64 9.20
CA GLY A 61 -2.00 7.86 9.23
C GLY A 61 -2.81 6.59 9.45
N GLY A 62 -4.13 6.69 9.31
CA GLY A 62 -5.07 5.58 9.49
C GLY A 62 -4.86 4.43 8.49
N ILE A 63 -5.09 3.19 8.95
CA ILE A 63 -5.10 2.02 8.07
C ILE A 63 -6.34 2.11 7.17
N PRO A 64 -6.18 2.14 5.83
CA PRO A 64 -7.32 2.21 4.91
C PRO A 64 -8.10 0.90 4.87
N ASP A 65 -9.37 0.99 4.48
CA ASP A 65 -10.15 -0.20 4.11
C ASP A 65 -9.57 -0.80 2.83
N VAL A 66 -9.57 -2.13 2.77
CA VAL A 66 -9.04 -2.90 1.63
C VAL A 66 -10.14 -3.74 1.02
N VAL A 67 -10.31 -3.64 -0.30
CA VAL A 67 -11.23 -4.48 -1.06
C VAL A 67 -10.50 -5.14 -2.22
N LEU A 68 -10.72 -6.45 -2.39
CA LEU A 68 -10.17 -7.24 -3.48
C LEU A 68 -11.23 -7.52 -4.54
N TRP A 69 -10.80 -7.45 -5.81
CA TRP A 69 -11.66 -7.71 -6.97
C TRP A 69 -11.01 -8.72 -7.91
N ASN A 70 -11.83 -9.50 -8.60
CA ASN A 70 -11.37 -10.45 -9.63
C ASN A 70 -11.23 -9.78 -11.02
N GLU A 71 -10.74 -10.53 -12.01
CA GLU A 71 -10.53 -10.04 -13.39
C GLU A 71 -11.82 -9.55 -14.09
N ARG A 72 -12.98 -9.98 -13.60
CA ARG A 72 -14.29 -9.58 -14.11
C ARG A 72 -14.86 -8.35 -13.40
N GLY A 73 -14.15 -7.83 -12.40
CA GLY A 73 -14.65 -6.76 -11.53
C GLY A 73 -15.66 -7.23 -10.50
N ASP A 74 -15.77 -8.53 -10.22
CA ASP A 74 -16.58 -9.02 -9.10
C ASP A 74 -15.84 -8.81 -7.78
N TYR A 75 -16.59 -8.47 -6.74
CA TYR A 75 -16.11 -8.48 -5.36
C TYR A 75 -15.59 -9.87 -4.99
N ALA A 76 -14.45 -9.89 -4.30
CA ALA A 76 -13.78 -11.12 -3.92
C ALA A 76 -13.39 -11.20 -2.44
N GLY A 77 -13.38 -10.08 -1.72
CA GLY A 77 -13.15 -10.02 -0.28
C GLY A 77 -12.88 -8.59 0.18
N SER A 78 -13.04 -8.32 1.47
CA SER A 78 -12.66 -7.03 2.04
C SER A 78 -12.22 -7.14 3.50
N HIS A 79 -11.42 -6.17 3.89
CA HIS A 79 -11.15 -5.84 5.27
C HIS A 79 -11.61 -4.40 5.47
N LEU A 80 -12.65 -4.24 6.29
CA LEU A 80 -13.19 -2.94 6.66
C LEU A 80 -12.74 -2.64 8.07
N ASN A 81 -11.96 -1.58 8.22
CA ASN A 81 -11.42 -1.16 9.49
C ASN A 81 -12.53 -0.51 10.32
N HIS A 82 -13.28 -1.33 11.06
CA HIS A 82 -14.41 -0.90 11.88
C HIS A 82 -14.04 -0.57 13.34
N LYS A 83 -12.76 -0.70 13.71
CA LYS A 83 -12.25 -0.43 15.06
C LYS A 83 -11.14 0.61 14.99
N GLU A 84 -10.83 1.24 16.13
CA GLU A 84 -9.66 2.09 16.29
C GLU A 84 -8.37 1.23 16.25
N GLU A 85 -8.07 0.64 15.09
CA GLU A 85 -6.75 0.05 14.87
C GLU A 85 -5.71 1.16 14.88
N LYS A 86 -4.55 0.88 15.48
CA LYS A 86 -3.44 1.84 15.50
C LYS A 86 -3.03 2.10 14.05
N GLY A 87 -2.96 3.36 13.67
CA GLY A 87 -2.52 3.78 12.33
C GLY A 87 -1.12 3.27 11.99
N ILE A 88 -0.75 3.38 10.71
CA ILE A 88 0.56 2.99 10.21
C ILE A 88 1.53 4.13 10.52
N GLY A 89 2.59 3.82 11.28
CA GLY A 89 3.65 4.77 11.59
C GLY A 89 4.46 5.17 10.36
N GLU A 90 5.14 6.31 10.44
CA GLU A 90 5.99 6.79 9.36
C GLU A 90 7.13 5.81 9.06
N GLY A 91 7.29 5.43 7.78
CA GLY A 91 8.25 4.44 7.34
C GLY A 91 7.95 3.00 7.76
N ASP A 92 6.81 2.78 8.43
CA ASP A 92 6.35 1.45 8.84
C ASP A 92 5.41 0.84 7.80
N PHE A 93 5.00 -0.41 8.04
CA PHE A 93 4.00 -1.09 7.24
C PHE A 93 2.94 -1.77 8.08
N TYR A 94 1.81 -2.08 7.46
CA TYR A 94 0.76 -2.88 8.06
C TYR A 94 0.27 -3.97 7.12
N ASP A 95 0.05 -5.16 7.67
CA ASP A 95 -0.44 -6.32 6.95
C ASP A 95 -1.94 -6.47 7.17
N VAL A 96 -2.71 -6.19 6.13
CA VAL A 96 -4.16 -6.38 6.14
C VAL A 96 -4.48 -7.79 5.66
N LEU A 97 -5.06 -8.60 6.53
CA LEU A 97 -5.59 -9.91 6.18
C LEU A 97 -6.97 -9.76 5.55
N VAL A 98 -7.10 -10.18 4.29
CA VAL A 98 -8.36 -10.18 3.56
C VAL A 98 -8.79 -11.61 3.30
N ASN A 99 -9.93 -12.00 3.87
CA ASN A 99 -10.54 -13.29 3.59
C ASN A 99 -11.13 -13.28 2.18
N TYR A 100 -10.64 -14.19 1.34
CA TYR A 100 -11.04 -14.27 -0.05
C TYR A 100 -12.16 -15.29 -0.23
N GLU A 101 -13.37 -14.81 -0.53
CA GLU A 101 -14.61 -15.60 -0.51
C GLU A 101 -14.67 -16.62 -1.65
N LYS A 102 -14.04 -16.33 -2.79
CA LYS A 102 -14.09 -17.17 -3.99
C LYS A 102 -12.79 -17.97 -4.16
N HIS A 103 -12.81 -19.26 -3.85
CA HIS A 103 -11.75 -20.27 -4.04
C HIS A 103 -10.42 -19.83 -4.69
N ASN A 104 -9.31 -19.86 -3.92
CA ASN A 104 -7.88 -19.95 -4.32
C ASN A 104 -7.38 -19.14 -5.53
N ALA A 105 -8.16 -18.21 -6.06
CA ALA A 105 -7.76 -17.37 -7.17
C ALA A 105 -6.98 -16.18 -6.61
N ARG A 106 -5.92 -15.81 -7.32
CA ARG A 106 -5.17 -14.59 -7.05
C ARG A 106 -6.07 -13.39 -7.35
N ALA A 107 -6.22 -12.47 -6.42
CA ALA A 107 -6.87 -11.19 -6.69
C ALA A 107 -5.99 -10.34 -7.63
N PRO A 108 -6.42 -10.00 -8.85
CA PRO A 108 -5.67 -9.10 -9.74
C PRO A 108 -5.77 -7.62 -9.34
N TYR A 109 -6.79 -7.23 -8.56
CA TYR A 109 -7.05 -5.84 -8.23
C TYR A 109 -7.24 -5.61 -6.73
N VAL A 110 -6.60 -4.55 -6.23
CA VAL A 110 -6.75 -4.05 -4.87
C VAL A 110 -7.32 -2.64 -4.93
N GLN A 111 -8.34 -2.38 -4.12
CA GLN A 111 -8.88 -1.05 -3.89
C GLN A 111 -8.60 -0.64 -2.44
N LEU A 112 -7.99 0.52 -2.28
CA LEU A 112 -7.83 1.17 -0.98
C LEU A 112 -8.90 2.25 -0.83
N ARG A 113 -9.54 2.32 0.34
CA ARG A 113 -10.53 3.35 0.66
C ARG A 113 -10.20 3.98 2.00
N ALA A 114 -10.44 5.28 2.12
CA ALA A 114 -10.34 5.95 3.41
C ALA A 114 -11.34 5.31 4.39
N SER A 115 -10.82 4.82 5.53
CA SER A 115 -11.61 4.24 6.62
C SER A 115 -12.08 5.31 7.60
N ASN A 116 -11.36 6.41 7.71
CA ASN A 116 -11.64 7.54 8.60
C ASN A 116 -11.16 8.88 8.00
N ILE A 117 -11.11 9.94 8.82
CA ILE A 117 -10.68 11.30 8.40
C ILE A 117 -9.16 11.50 8.43
N ASP A 118 -8.40 10.50 8.85
CA ASP A 118 -6.95 10.56 8.98
C ASP A 118 -6.28 10.11 7.67
N ALA A 119 -5.51 11.01 7.07
CA ALA A 119 -4.87 10.76 5.78
C ALA A 119 -3.55 10.02 5.98
N ILE A 120 -3.24 9.09 5.07
CA ILE A 120 -1.98 8.36 5.05
C ILE A 120 -1.27 8.58 3.71
N CYS A 121 0.04 8.77 3.74
CA CYS A 121 0.87 8.78 2.54
C CYS A 121 1.35 7.36 2.25
N VAL A 122 0.80 6.69 1.23
CA VAL A 122 1.18 5.32 0.87
C VAL A 122 2.36 5.34 -0.09
N SER A 123 3.44 4.65 0.25
CA SER A 123 4.67 4.55 -0.56
C SER A 123 4.73 3.27 -1.40
N ALA A 124 4.11 2.19 -0.92
CA ALA A 124 4.00 0.94 -1.65
C ALA A 124 2.81 0.12 -1.15
N VAL A 125 2.34 -0.80 -2.00
CA VAL A 125 1.34 -1.81 -1.67
C VAL A 125 1.84 -3.15 -2.21
N GLN A 126 1.87 -4.18 -1.39
CA GLN A 126 2.22 -5.54 -1.81
C GLN A 126 1.06 -6.46 -1.55
N LEU A 127 0.68 -7.22 -2.56
CA LEU A 127 -0.28 -8.29 -2.46
C LEU A 127 0.46 -9.61 -2.33
N ILE A 128 0.22 -10.32 -1.24
CA ILE A 128 0.77 -11.66 -0.96
C ILE A 128 -0.38 -12.65 -1.08
N TYR A 129 -0.23 -13.57 -2.02
CA TYR A 129 -1.23 -14.58 -2.32
C TYR A 129 -1.14 -15.77 -1.36
N PRO A 130 -2.23 -16.53 -1.16
CA PRO A 130 -2.23 -17.74 -0.37
C PRO A 130 -1.19 -18.81 -0.80
N ASP A 131 -0.81 -18.82 -2.08
CA ASP A 131 0.20 -19.72 -2.63
C ASP A 131 1.65 -19.26 -2.37
N GLY A 132 1.82 -18.09 -1.73
CA GLY A 132 3.10 -17.46 -1.44
C GLY A 132 3.70 -16.66 -2.60
N GLY A 133 2.98 -16.53 -3.73
CA GLY A 133 3.30 -15.54 -4.75
C GLY A 133 3.09 -14.12 -4.24
N THR A 134 3.78 -13.15 -4.85
CA THR A 134 3.65 -11.75 -4.45
C THR A 134 3.70 -10.81 -5.64
N GLU A 135 2.91 -9.74 -5.59
CA GLU A 135 2.96 -8.61 -6.51
C GLU A 135 3.11 -7.32 -5.71
N ILE A 136 3.87 -6.35 -6.22
CA ILE A 136 4.12 -5.08 -5.53
C ILE A 136 3.85 -3.91 -6.48
N LEU A 137 3.08 -2.95 -5.99
CA LEU A 137 2.87 -1.65 -6.58
C LEU A 137 3.69 -0.63 -5.79
N LEU A 138 4.59 0.06 -6.46
CA LEU A 138 5.36 1.15 -5.87
C LEU A 138 4.65 2.46 -6.18
N GLY A 139 4.45 3.28 -5.14
CA GLY A 139 3.99 4.64 -5.30
C GLY A 139 5.11 5.50 -5.90
N ASP A 140 4.72 6.47 -6.71
CA ASP A 140 5.64 7.48 -7.21
C ASP A 140 5.97 8.43 -6.05
N ILE A 141 7.21 8.39 -5.56
CA ILE A 141 7.69 9.35 -4.57
C ILE A 141 8.30 10.50 -5.36
N PRO A 142 7.73 11.72 -5.33
CA PRO A 142 8.31 12.85 -6.05
C PRO A 142 9.72 13.12 -5.54
N THR A 143 10.73 12.67 -6.28
CA THR A 143 12.12 13.03 -6.04
C THR A 143 12.31 14.42 -6.62
N ASN A 144 12.32 15.45 -5.77
CA ASN A 144 12.71 16.83 -6.06
C ASN A 144 12.63 17.19 -7.56
N SER A 145 11.45 17.59 -8.04
CA SER A 145 11.42 18.45 -9.22
C SER A 145 12.29 19.65 -8.87
N VAL A 146 13.44 19.77 -9.54
CA VAL A 146 14.37 20.90 -9.44
C VAL A 146 13.51 22.15 -9.32
N ALA A 147 13.55 22.78 -8.14
CA ALA A 147 12.96 24.09 -7.94
C ALA A 147 13.65 25.01 -8.94
N GLY A 148 12.99 25.21 -10.09
CA GLY A 148 13.33 26.28 -11.00
C GLY A 148 13.23 27.54 -10.15
N LYS A 149 14.39 28.13 -9.83
CA LYS A 149 14.46 29.46 -9.22
C LYS A 149 13.52 30.35 -10.02
N ALA A 150 12.43 30.78 -9.39
CA ALA A 150 11.70 31.94 -9.87
C ALA A 150 12.70 33.10 -9.84
N THR A 151 13.21 33.48 -11.00
CA THR A 151 13.85 34.76 -11.18
C THR A 151 12.73 35.79 -11.22
N ASP A 152 12.58 36.55 -10.14
CA ASP A 152 11.69 37.72 -10.10
C ASP A 152 12.15 38.75 -11.14
N PRO A 153 11.22 39.40 -11.87
CA PRO A 153 11.49 40.60 -12.66
C PRO A 153 11.63 41.87 -11.80
#